data_AF-A0A8C6SJS3-F1
#
_entry.id   AF-A0A8C6SJS3-F1
#
_cell.length_a   1.000
_cell.length_b   1.000
_cell.length_c   1.000
_cell.angle_alpha   90.00
_cell.angle_beta   90.00
_cell.angle_gamma   90.00
#
_symmetry.space_group_name_H-M   'P 1'
#
loop_
_entity.id
_entity.type
_entity.pdbx_description
1 polymer ?
#
loop_
_entity_poly.entity_id
_entity_poly.type
_entity_poly.pdbx_seq_one_letter_code
_entity_poly.pdbx_strand_id
1 'polypeptide(L)'
;LSPEADVLLSPEADVLLSAGETGRAVEVDQELNPRLYLRSGLDMERMASVYHQEGSLENAYVLYNKFITLFVEKLPSHRDYHQCSSSPEKDVAFPRREELKKRLEEKYSSEYTDYLTASSLPIGSRSGGRGQWLRQSDQRVADSFLRFEEQLQRQETAIRERNR
;
A
#
# COMPACT_ATOMS: atom_id res chain seq x y z
N LEU A 1 0.20 34.58 -18.47
CA LEU A 1 0.62 33.61 -17.43
C LEU A 1 -0.27 32.39 -17.63
N SER A 2 0.34 31.28 -18.04
CA SER A 2 -0.32 30.11 -18.62
C SER A 2 -1.40 29.50 -17.73
N PRO A 3 -2.46 28.91 -18.32
CA PRO A 3 -3.44 28.13 -17.57
C PRO A 3 -2.73 26.91 -17.02
N GLU A 4 -3.00 26.60 -15.76
CA GLU A 4 -2.55 25.39 -15.10
C GLU A 4 -2.91 24.22 -16.00
N ALA A 5 -1.88 23.53 -16.47
CA ALA A 5 -2.07 22.23 -17.07
C ALA A 5 -2.67 21.37 -15.96
N ASP A 6 -3.99 21.19 -16.01
CA ASP A 6 -4.60 19.92 -15.65
C ASP A 6 -3.84 18.88 -16.48
N VAL A 7 -2.73 18.43 -15.92
CA VAL A 7 -2.04 17.24 -16.39
C VAL A 7 -3.07 16.16 -16.12
N LEU A 8 -3.87 15.85 -17.14
CA LEU A 8 -4.61 14.61 -17.23
C LEU A 8 -3.55 13.51 -17.18
N LEU A 9 -3.09 13.20 -15.98
CA LEU A 9 -2.36 11.99 -15.68
C LEU A 9 -3.26 10.88 -16.22
N SER A 10 -2.66 9.95 -16.97
CA SER A 10 -3.44 8.80 -17.39
C SER A 10 -4.04 8.15 -16.13
N PRO A 11 -5.24 7.56 -16.20
CA PRO A 11 -5.84 6.90 -15.04
C PRO A 11 -4.89 5.89 -14.37
N GLU A 12 -3.96 5.33 -15.15
CA GLU A 12 -2.86 4.47 -14.69
C GLU A 12 -1.95 5.19 -13.68
N ALA A 13 -1.49 6.39 -14.03
CA ALA A 13 -0.55 7.17 -13.23
C ALA A 13 -1.18 7.64 -11.92
N ASP A 14 -2.44 8.11 -11.95
CA ASP A 14 -3.15 8.56 -10.74
C ASP A 14 -3.36 7.43 -9.73
N VAL A 15 -3.77 6.24 -10.17
CA VAL A 15 -3.99 5.11 -9.24
C VAL A 15 -2.67 4.61 -8.66
N LEU A 16 -1.61 4.52 -9.49
CA LEU A 16 -0.29 4.10 -9.01
C LEU A 16 0.34 5.12 -8.05
N LEU A 17 0.14 6.42 -8.30
CA LEU A 17 0.56 7.50 -7.40
C LEU A 17 -0.20 7.42 -6.08
N SER A 18 -1.52 7.34 -6.11
CA SER A 18 -2.35 7.24 -4.89
C SER A 18 -2.05 5.98 -4.08
N ALA A 19 -1.88 4.83 -4.74
CA ALA A 19 -1.49 3.58 -4.08
C ALA A 19 -0.07 3.66 -3.51
N GLY A 20 0.84 4.36 -4.21
CA GLY A 20 2.19 4.64 -3.73
C GLY A 20 2.20 5.57 -2.51
N GLU A 21 1.42 6.64 -2.50
CA GLU A 21 1.26 7.57 -1.37
C GLU A 21 0.70 6.85 -0.14
N THR A 22 -0.36 6.05 -0.33
CA THR A 22 -0.92 5.18 0.72
C THR A 22 0.13 4.19 1.21
N GLY A 23 0.94 3.66 0.30
CA GLY A 23 2.10 2.81 0.57
C GLY A 23 3.17 3.47 1.44
N ARG A 24 3.32 4.79 1.36
CA ARG A 24 4.34 5.56 2.10
C ARG A 24 3.86 6.11 3.44
N ALA A 25 2.54 6.08 3.69
CA ALA A 25 1.94 6.43 4.98
C ALA A 25 2.24 5.33 6.02
N VAL A 26 3.47 5.34 6.53
CA VAL A 26 3.95 4.48 7.61
C VAL A 26 4.73 5.34 8.60
N GLU A 27 4.34 5.28 9.86
CA GLU A 27 5.00 5.96 10.98
C GLU A 27 5.66 4.94 11.92
N VAL A 28 6.76 5.35 12.54
CA VAL A 28 7.51 4.54 13.50
C VAL A 28 7.77 5.40 14.73
N ASP A 29 7.11 5.07 15.82
CA ASP A 29 7.39 5.59 17.15
C ASP A 29 8.73 5.03 17.66
N GLN A 30 9.61 5.92 18.09
CA GLN A 30 10.95 5.65 18.63
C GLN A 30 10.91 5.07 20.06
N GLU A 31 9.81 5.27 20.79
CA GLU A 31 9.59 4.76 22.16
C GLU A 31 9.25 3.28 22.18
N LEU A 32 8.86 2.72 21.04
CA LEU A 32 8.41 1.35 20.95
C LEU A 32 9.53 0.36 20.64
N ASN A 33 9.28 -0.89 21.00
CA ASN A 33 10.24 -1.94 20.67
C ASN A 33 10.22 -2.22 19.15
N PRO A 34 11.36 -2.12 18.44
CA PRO A 34 11.44 -2.31 17.00
C PRO A 34 10.99 -3.72 16.54
N ARG A 35 10.99 -4.72 17.44
CA ARG A 35 10.49 -6.07 17.16
C ARG A 35 8.99 -6.11 16.86
N LEU A 36 8.21 -5.15 17.37
CA LEU A 36 6.77 -5.05 17.09
C LEU A 36 6.54 -4.76 15.60
N TYR A 37 7.29 -3.80 15.05
CA TYR A 37 7.26 -3.47 13.63
C TYR A 37 7.81 -4.59 12.75
N LEU A 38 8.85 -5.31 13.21
CA LEU A 38 9.38 -6.47 12.48
C LEU A 38 8.33 -7.56 12.28
N ARG A 39 7.62 -7.93 13.35
CA ARG A 39 6.56 -8.95 13.28
C ARG A 39 5.44 -8.52 12.34
N SER A 40 5.00 -7.28 12.45
CA SER A 40 3.95 -6.72 11.59
C SER A 40 4.37 -6.67 10.13
N GLY A 41 5.62 -6.27 9.86
CA GLY A 41 6.15 -6.24 8.51
C GLY A 41 6.16 -7.62 7.85
N LEU A 42 6.54 -8.68 8.58
CA LEU A 42 6.46 -10.04 8.05
C LEU A 42 5.02 -10.46 7.72
N ASP A 43 4.05 -10.05 8.54
CA ASP A 43 2.63 -10.30 8.26
C ASP A 43 2.13 -9.49 7.05
N MET A 44 2.57 -8.25 6.87
CA MET A 44 2.30 -7.44 5.66
C MET A 44 2.83 -8.12 4.39
N GLU A 45 4.03 -8.67 4.41
CA GLU A 45 4.60 -9.40 3.27
C GLU A 45 3.81 -10.67 2.93
N ARG A 46 3.42 -11.44 3.95
CA ARG A 46 2.58 -12.63 3.77
C ARG A 46 1.23 -12.26 3.15
N MET A 47 0.58 -11.23 3.66
CA MET A 47 -0.69 -10.75 3.13
C MET A 47 -0.54 -10.23 1.70
N ALA A 48 0.53 -9.49 1.39
CA ALA A 48 0.81 -9.03 0.04
C ALA A 48 0.96 -10.21 -0.95
N SER A 49 1.60 -11.30 -0.51
CA SER A 49 1.69 -12.53 -1.30
C SER A 49 0.32 -13.18 -1.54
N VAL A 50 -0.56 -13.21 -0.53
CA VAL A 50 -1.92 -13.75 -0.68
C VAL A 50 -2.72 -12.89 -1.68
N TYR A 51 -2.69 -11.56 -1.54
CA TYR A 51 -3.37 -10.68 -2.48
C TYR A 51 -2.84 -10.79 -3.91
N HIS A 52 -1.54 -10.99 -4.07
CA HIS A 52 -0.97 -11.24 -5.38
C HIS A 52 -1.52 -12.55 -5.98
N GLN A 53 -1.61 -13.62 -5.19
CA GLN A 53 -2.16 -14.91 -5.65
C GLN A 53 -3.66 -14.84 -5.95
N GLU A 54 -4.42 -14.04 -5.20
CA GLU A 54 -5.86 -13.81 -5.41
C GLU A 54 -6.17 -12.85 -6.58
N GLY A 55 -5.14 -12.27 -7.21
CA GLY A 55 -5.30 -11.31 -8.31
C GLY A 55 -5.66 -9.89 -7.86
N SER A 56 -5.60 -9.61 -6.55
CA SER A 56 -5.81 -8.29 -5.98
C SER A 56 -4.52 -7.45 -6.07
N LEU A 57 -4.17 -7.06 -7.29
CA LEU A 57 -2.87 -6.46 -7.61
C LEU A 57 -2.63 -5.11 -6.89
N GLU A 58 -3.66 -4.28 -6.76
CA GLU A 58 -3.60 -2.98 -6.06
C GLU A 58 -3.28 -3.14 -4.58
N ASN A 59 -3.99 -4.02 -3.89
CA ASN A 59 -3.78 -4.29 -2.46
C ASN A 59 -2.40 -4.90 -2.19
N ALA A 60 -1.98 -5.85 -3.05
CA ALA A 60 -0.63 -6.39 -3.00
C ALA A 60 0.42 -5.29 -3.19
N TYR A 61 0.22 -4.38 -4.15
CA TYR A 61 1.13 -3.28 -4.42
C TYR A 61 1.24 -2.30 -3.25
N VAL A 62 0.11 -1.92 -2.63
CA VAL A 62 0.10 -1.06 -1.44
C VAL A 62 0.86 -1.72 -0.29
N LEU A 63 0.61 -3.00 0.01
CA LEU A 63 1.27 -3.70 1.11
C LEU A 63 2.77 -3.88 0.87
N TYR A 64 3.21 -4.20 -0.36
CA TYR A 64 4.63 -4.23 -0.68
C TYR A 64 5.29 -2.85 -0.56
N ASN A 65 4.61 -1.76 -0.95
CA ASN A 65 5.13 -0.40 -0.73
C ASN A 65 5.22 -0.06 0.76
N LYS A 66 4.23 -0.42 1.59
CA LYS A 66 4.27 -0.22 3.05
C LYS A 66 5.40 -1.01 3.69
N PHE A 67 5.55 -2.28 3.32
CA PHE A 67 6.64 -3.13 3.79
C PHE A 67 8.02 -2.53 3.46
N ILE A 68 8.22 -2.14 2.20
CA ILE A 68 9.47 -1.53 1.74
C ILE A 68 9.73 -0.23 2.49
N THR A 69 8.75 0.67 2.55
CA THR A 69 8.87 1.96 3.26
C THR A 69 9.22 1.75 4.74
N LEU A 70 8.52 0.84 5.42
CA LEU A 70 8.78 0.50 6.81
C LEU A 70 10.23 0.07 7.00
N PHE A 71 10.71 -0.91 6.23
CA PHE A 71 12.01 -1.53 6.49
C PHE A 71 13.20 -0.85 5.84
N VAL A 72 12.99 -0.02 4.83
CA VAL A 72 14.06 0.65 4.08
C VAL A 72 14.19 2.11 4.50
N GLU A 73 13.08 2.79 4.80
CA GLU A 73 13.10 4.22 5.13
C GLU A 73 12.92 4.49 6.63
N LYS A 74 11.89 3.90 7.24
CA LYS A 74 11.44 4.30 8.58
C LYS A 74 12.19 3.59 9.70
N LEU A 75 12.15 2.26 9.71
CA LEU A 75 12.66 1.43 10.79
C LEU A 75 14.19 1.47 10.93
N PRO A 76 15.01 1.62 9.86
CA PRO A 76 16.45 1.84 10.00
C PRO A 76 16.83 3.08 10.81
N SER A 77 15.95 4.09 10.86
CA SER A 77 16.14 5.31 11.65
C SER A 77 15.77 5.12 13.13
N HIS A 78 15.24 3.95 13.52
CA HIS A 78 14.83 3.69 14.89
C HIS A 78 16.02 3.42 15.81
N ARG A 79 16.09 4.10 16.98
CA ARG A 79 17.24 4.03 17.91
C ARG A 79 17.71 2.61 18.22
N ASP A 80 16.77 1.70 18.49
CA ASP A 80 17.06 0.32 18.91
C ASP A 80 17.03 -0.69 17.76
N TYR A 81 16.90 -0.25 16.50
CA TYR A 81 16.79 -1.18 15.37
C TYR A 81 18.04 -2.04 15.18
N HIS A 82 19.21 -1.48 15.47
CA HIS A 82 20.49 -2.19 15.42
C HIS A 82 20.56 -3.42 16.36
N GLN A 83 19.69 -3.48 17.38
CA GLN A 83 19.59 -4.61 18.31
C GLN A 83 18.69 -5.74 17.78
N CYS A 84 18.04 -5.54 16.63
CA CYS A 84 17.23 -6.56 15.98
C CYS A 84 18.09 -7.38 15.01
N SER A 85 18.19 -8.68 15.26
CA SER A 85 18.97 -9.61 14.44
C SER A 85 18.28 -10.03 13.13
N SER A 86 16.99 -9.75 12.96
CA SER A 86 16.21 -10.20 11.81
C SER A 86 16.22 -9.16 10.70
N SER A 87 16.92 -9.44 9.60
CA SER A 87 16.76 -8.72 8.35
C SER A 87 15.52 -9.23 7.62
N PRO A 88 14.53 -8.38 7.30
CA PRO A 88 13.38 -8.77 6.48
C PRO A 88 13.81 -9.11 5.04
N GLU A 89 13.03 -9.94 4.33
CA GLU A 89 13.30 -10.42 2.96
C GLU A 89 13.06 -9.32 1.89
N LYS A 90 13.77 -8.19 2.02
CA LYS A 90 13.69 -7.05 1.09
C LYS A 90 13.95 -7.46 -0.36
N ASP A 91 14.85 -8.43 -0.56
CA ASP A 91 15.25 -8.95 -1.87
C ASP A 91 14.09 -9.61 -2.62
N VAL A 92 13.03 -10.04 -1.93
CA VAL A 92 11.82 -10.60 -2.52
C VAL A 92 10.74 -9.52 -2.72
N ALA A 93 10.61 -8.61 -1.78
CA ALA A 93 9.59 -7.56 -1.82
C ALA A 93 9.79 -6.56 -2.97
N PHE A 94 11.04 -6.15 -3.24
CA PHE A 94 11.33 -5.19 -4.32
C PHE A 94 10.96 -5.71 -5.72
N PRO A 95 11.40 -6.91 -6.15
CA PRO A 95 11.00 -7.47 -7.43
C PRO A 95 9.49 -7.65 -7.56
N ARG A 96 8.81 -8.10 -6.49
CA ARG A 96 7.36 -8.30 -6.51
C ARG A 96 6.59 -6.99 -6.66
N ARG A 97 7.03 -5.92 -5.99
CA ARG A 97 6.44 -4.58 -6.17
C ARG A 97 6.60 -4.10 -7.61
N GLU A 98 7.79 -4.25 -8.19
CA GLU A 98 8.06 -3.85 -9.59
C GLU A 98 7.22 -4.66 -10.59
N GLU A 99 7.05 -5.96 -10.37
CA GLU A 99 6.16 -6.80 -11.17
C GLU A 99 4.71 -6.31 -11.09
N LEU A 100 4.20 -6.06 -9.89
CA LEU A 100 2.85 -5.55 -9.69
C LEU A 100 2.63 -4.19 -10.35
N LYS A 101 3.62 -3.30 -10.29
CA LYS A 101 3.59 -2.01 -10.97
C LYS A 101 3.35 -2.19 -12.47
N LYS A 102 4.14 -3.04 -13.13
CA LYS A 102 4.00 -3.32 -14.57
C LYS A 102 2.62 -3.88 -14.91
N ARG A 103 2.14 -4.85 -14.12
CA ARG A 103 0.80 -5.44 -14.35
C ARG A 103 -0.33 -4.42 -14.17
N LEU A 104 -0.19 -3.50 -13.23
CA LEU A 104 -1.16 -2.42 -13.03
C LEU A 104 -1.11 -1.40 -14.17
N GLU A 105 0.08 -1.02 -14.64
CA GLU A 105 0.26 -0.17 -15.83
C GLU A 105 -0.42 -0.80 -17.05
N GLU A 106 -0.19 -2.09 -17.31
CA GLU A 106 -0.82 -2.83 -18.40
C GLU A 106 -2.35 -2.87 -18.28
N LYS A 107 -2.87 -3.21 -17.09
CA LYS A 107 -4.31 -3.26 -16.80
C LYS A 107 -4.97 -1.93 -17.12
N TYR A 108 -4.45 -0.84 -16.57
CA TYR A 108 -5.07 0.47 -16.71
C TYR A 108 -4.87 1.05 -18.12
N SER A 109 -3.76 0.76 -18.79
CA SER A 109 -3.53 1.14 -20.19
C SER A 109 -4.55 0.49 -21.13
N SER A 110 -4.86 -0.79 -20.89
CA SER A 110 -5.90 -1.50 -21.63
C SER A 110 -7.28 -0.91 -21.37
N GLU A 111 -7.64 -0.67 -20.11
CA GLU A 111 -8.93 -0.08 -19.74
C GLU A 111 -9.12 1.33 -20.32
N TYR A 112 -8.05 2.13 -20.38
CA TYR A 112 -8.07 3.45 -20.98
C TYR A 112 -8.25 3.40 -22.50
N THR A 113 -7.56 2.48 -23.17
CA THR A 113 -7.71 2.25 -24.62
C THR A 113 -9.13 1.79 -24.97
N ASP A 114 -9.70 0.88 -24.18
CA ASP A 114 -11.09 0.43 -24.32
C ASP A 114 -12.07 1.59 -24.13
N TYR A 115 -11.81 2.46 -23.14
CA TYR A 115 -12.62 3.65 -22.89
C TYR A 115 -12.61 4.64 -24.07
N LEU A 116 -11.44 4.90 -24.66
CA LEU A 116 -11.31 5.75 -25.84
C LEU A 116 -12.04 5.16 -27.05
N THR A 117 -11.91 3.85 -27.25
CA THR A 117 -12.58 3.12 -28.33
C THR A 117 -14.10 3.12 -28.14
N ALA A 118 -14.58 2.91 -26.91
CA ALA A 118 -16.01 2.94 -26.58
C ALA A 118 -16.62 4.35 -26.63
N SER A 119 -15.85 5.41 -26.33
CA SER A 119 -16.32 6.80 -26.45
C SER A 119 -16.51 7.24 -27.90
N SER A 120 -15.96 6.52 -28.89
CA SER A 120 -16.27 6.72 -30.31
C SER A 120 -17.60 6.09 -30.75
N LEU A 121 -18.29 5.36 -29.85
CA LEU A 121 -19.62 4.77 -30.06
C LEU A 121 -20.68 5.53 -29.22
N PRO A 122 -21.96 5.57 -29.65
CA PRO A 122 -23.00 6.36 -28.99
C PRO A 122 -23.14 5.99 -27.50
N ILE A 123 -23.15 7.03 -26.66
CA ILE A 123 -23.23 6.99 -25.19
C ILE A 123 -24.51 6.24 -24.77
N GLY A 124 -24.37 4.94 -24.58
CA GLY A 124 -25.45 4.06 -24.19
C GLY A 124 -24.92 3.00 -23.23
N SER A 125 -24.99 3.33 -21.93
CA SER A 125 -24.79 2.40 -20.82
C SER A 125 -23.36 1.88 -20.63
N ARG A 126 -22.63 2.45 -19.67
CA ARG A 126 -21.88 1.62 -18.71
C ARG A 126 -21.66 2.32 -17.38
N SER A 127 -22.29 1.67 -16.39
CA SER A 127 -22.53 2.02 -15.01
C SER A 127 -21.34 2.56 -14.23
N GLY A 128 -21.64 3.54 -13.38
CA GLY A 128 -20.85 3.86 -12.20
C GLY A 128 -20.58 2.60 -11.37
N GLY A 129 -19.32 2.46 -10.94
CA GLY A 129 -18.86 1.30 -10.18
C GLY A 129 -17.36 1.31 -9.89
N ARG A 130 -16.57 2.13 -10.60
CA ARG A 130 -15.10 2.17 -10.47
C ARG A 130 -14.60 2.60 -9.07
N GLY A 131 -15.35 3.45 -8.35
CA GLY A 131 -14.97 3.94 -7.01
C GLY A 131 -15.62 3.22 -5.82
N GLN A 132 -16.49 2.23 -6.04
CA GLN A 132 -17.25 1.57 -4.97
C GLN A 132 -16.64 0.21 -4.56
N TRP A 133 -15.95 -0.47 -5.49
CA TRP A 133 -15.17 -1.68 -5.22
C TRP A 133 -13.87 -1.40 -4.45
N LEU A 134 -13.19 -0.29 -4.78
CA LEU A 134 -12.03 0.20 -4.03
C LEU A 134 -12.37 0.34 -2.54
N ARG A 135 -13.58 0.80 -2.21
CA ARG A 135 -14.02 1.10 -0.83
C ARG A 135 -14.36 -0.15 0.01
N GLN A 136 -14.90 -1.21 -0.59
CA GLN A 136 -15.23 -2.46 0.13
C GLN A 136 -14.02 -3.40 0.27
N SER A 137 -13.13 -3.42 -0.74
CA SER A 137 -11.85 -4.12 -0.63
C SER A 137 -10.88 -3.39 0.32
N ASP A 138 -10.93 -2.04 0.33
CA ASP A 138 -10.35 -1.18 1.38
C ASP A 138 -10.78 -1.65 2.75
N GLN A 139 -12.08 -1.87 2.98
CA GLN A 139 -12.58 -2.08 4.34
C GLN A 139 -11.91 -3.28 5.04
N ARG A 140 -11.57 -4.38 4.35
CA ARG A 140 -10.94 -5.54 5.00
C ARG A 140 -9.44 -5.35 5.22
N VAL A 141 -8.76 -4.67 4.30
CA VAL A 141 -7.34 -4.32 4.40
C VAL A 141 -7.15 -3.24 5.46
N ALA A 142 -7.96 -2.18 5.38
CA ALA A 142 -8.09 -1.13 6.38
C ALA A 142 -8.53 -1.70 7.72
N ASP A 143 -9.47 -2.64 7.82
CA ASP A 143 -9.86 -3.25 9.10
C ASP A 143 -8.71 -4.10 9.68
N SER A 144 -8.01 -4.90 8.86
CA SER A 144 -6.87 -5.69 9.33
C SER A 144 -5.70 -4.80 9.76
N PHE A 145 -5.52 -3.66 9.08
CA PHE A 145 -4.49 -2.67 9.39
C PHE A 145 -4.89 -1.75 10.56
N LEU A 146 -6.15 -1.32 10.67
CA LEU A 146 -6.71 -0.59 11.81
C LEU A 146 -6.60 -1.45 13.05
N ARG A 147 -6.95 -2.73 12.97
CA ARG A 147 -6.77 -3.66 14.09
C ARG A 147 -5.31 -3.75 14.50
N PHE A 148 -4.38 -3.66 13.54
CA PHE A 148 -2.96 -3.63 13.83
C PHE A 148 -2.52 -2.31 14.48
N GLU A 149 -2.92 -1.15 13.96
CA GLU A 149 -2.64 0.16 14.57
C GLU A 149 -3.27 0.27 15.96
N GLU A 150 -4.50 -0.20 16.12
CA GLU A 150 -5.18 -0.28 17.41
C GLU A 150 -4.43 -1.20 18.38
N GLN A 151 -3.87 -2.32 17.89
CA GLN A 151 -3.10 -3.25 18.70
C GLN A 151 -1.69 -2.73 19.04
N LEU A 152 -1.09 -1.90 18.19
CA LEU A 152 0.12 -1.13 18.50
C LEU A 152 -0.19 -0.06 19.56
N GLN A 153 -1.22 0.75 19.35
CA GLN A 153 -1.64 1.80 20.29
C GLN A 153 -2.03 1.23 21.66
N ARG A 154 -2.71 0.08 21.71
CA ARG A 154 -2.99 -0.60 22.99
C ARG A 154 -1.72 -1.09 23.69
N GLN A 155 -0.69 -1.49 22.94
CA GLN A 155 0.60 -1.85 23.52
C GLN A 155 1.39 -0.60 23.95
N GLU A 156 1.33 0.49 23.20
CA GLU A 156 1.88 1.80 23.57
C GLU A 156 1.31 2.30 24.89
N THR A 157 -0.02 2.29 25.02
CA THR A 157 -0.70 2.76 26.24
C THR A 157 -0.35 1.86 27.43
N ALA A 158 -0.38 0.54 27.26
CA ALA A 158 0.01 -0.38 28.32
C ALA A 158 1.46 -0.22 28.78
N ILE A 159 2.40 0.02 27.84
CA ILE A 159 3.81 0.28 28.18
C ILE A 159 3.96 1.63 28.90
N ARG A 160 3.29 2.69 28.41
CA ARG A 160 3.31 4.02 29.03
C ARG A 160 2.70 4.01 30.44
N GLU A 161 1.64 3.25 30.66
CA GLU A 161 1.02 3.07 31.98
C GLU A 161 1.91 2.25 32.92
N ARG A 162 2.61 1.23 32.42
CA ARG A 162 3.52 0.40 33.24
C ARG A 162 4.79 1.13 33.67
N ASN A 163 5.25 2.11 32.88
CA ASN A 163 6.46 2.87 33.14
C ASN A 163 6.19 4.20 33.89
N ARG A 164 4.95 4.42 34.32
CA ARG A 164 4.52 5.56 35.16
C ARG A 164 4.54 5.19 36.64
#